data_AF-A0A6L7VN60-F1
#
_entry.id   AF-A0A6L7VN60-F1
#
_cell.length_a   1.000
_cell.length_b   1.000
_cell.length_c   1.000
_cell.angle_alpha   90.00
_cell.angle_beta   90.00
_cell.angle_gamma   90.00
#
_symmetry.space_group_name_H-M   'P 1'
#
loop_
_entity.id
_entity.type
_entity.pdbx_description
1 polymer ?
#
loop_
_entity_poly.entity_id
_entity_poly.type
_entity_poly.pdbx_seq_one_letter_code
_entity_poly.pdbx_strand_id
1 'polypeptide(L)'
;MARDKVHAYPRENRLNTKRDIDRVFRCANRRMARGPVAIIGVPNKLTHPRLGMTVAKRHLPKAVHRNYVKRVIREWFRCNQSNLRNRDFIVILRHRPHDLASIRGCLDEIGKNPLLGT
;
A
#
# COMPACT_ATOMS: atom_id res chain seq x y z
N MET A 1 21.03 5.08 -23.90
CA MET A 1 19.77 4.33 -23.67
C MET A 1 19.68 4.01 -22.19
N ALA A 2 18.92 4.81 -21.44
CA ALA A 2 18.82 4.73 -19.99
C ALA A 2 17.99 3.51 -19.59
N ARG A 3 18.60 2.55 -18.89
CA ARG A 3 17.87 1.39 -18.34
C ARG A 3 16.81 1.89 -17.36
N ASP A 4 15.55 1.70 -17.73
CA ASP A 4 14.36 2.00 -16.95
C ASP A 4 14.45 1.47 -15.51
N LYS A 5 14.75 2.36 -14.55
CA LYS A 5 14.62 2.12 -13.10
C LYS A 5 13.16 2.15 -12.64
N VAL A 6 12.22 1.72 -13.48
CA VAL A 6 10.77 1.94 -13.31
C VAL A 6 10.14 1.05 -12.23
N HIS A 7 10.89 0.10 -11.65
CA HIS A 7 10.39 -0.84 -10.64
C HIS A 7 11.23 -0.90 -9.36
N ALA A 8 11.99 0.14 -9.02
CA ALA A 8 12.71 0.20 -7.76
C ALA A 8 11.82 0.73 -6.63
N TYR A 9 11.96 0.20 -5.41
CA TYR A 9 11.31 0.72 -4.20
C TYR A 9 12.33 1.46 -3.31
N PRO A 10 12.78 2.68 -3.69
CA PRO A 10 13.77 3.45 -2.95
C PRO A 10 13.19 3.97 -1.63
N ARG A 11 14.04 4.58 -0.80
CA ARG A 11 13.61 5.16 0.48
C ARG A 11 12.58 6.27 0.32
N GLU A 12 12.62 7.01 -0.78
CA GLU A 12 11.72 8.12 -1.10
C GLU A 12 10.26 7.66 -1.23
N ASN A 13 10.03 6.48 -1.80
CA ASN A 13 8.70 5.87 -1.91
C ASN A 13 8.17 5.36 -0.56
N ARG A 14 8.87 5.52 0.57
CA ARG A 14 8.42 5.03 1.88
C ARG A 14 7.73 6.14 2.66
N LEU A 15 6.48 5.89 3.04
CA LEU A 15 5.74 6.73 3.98
C LEU A 15 5.96 6.21 5.41
N ASN A 16 6.99 6.70 6.09
CA ASN A 16 7.38 6.24 7.44
C ASN A 16 7.23 7.31 8.54
N THR A 17 7.23 8.58 8.18
CA THR A 17 7.13 9.67 9.15
C THR A 17 5.73 9.73 9.76
N LYS A 18 5.65 9.77 11.10
CA LYS A 18 4.36 9.87 11.83
C LYS A 18 3.50 11.03 11.33
N ARG A 19 4.11 12.21 11.12
CA ARG A 19 3.44 13.41 10.58
C ARG A 19 2.74 13.14 9.24
N ASP A 20 3.41 12.42 8.34
CA ASP A 20 2.89 12.11 7.01
C ASP A 20 1.79 11.06 7.08
N ILE A 21 1.98 10.03 7.90
CA ILE A 21 0.96 9.01 8.15
C ILE A 21 -0.30 9.63 8.73
N ASP A 22 -0.17 10.47 9.76
CA ASP A 22 -1.30 11.14 10.39
C ASP A 22 -1.99 12.10 9.42
N ARG A 23 -1.24 12.80 8.55
CA ARG A 23 -1.80 13.61 7.47
C ARG A 23 -2.67 12.76 6.54
N VAL A 24 -2.18 11.61 6.09
CA VAL A 24 -2.95 10.73 5.20
C VAL A 24 -4.21 10.26 5.90
N PHE A 25 -4.14 9.85 7.17
CA PHE A 25 -5.33 9.45 7.93
C PHE A 25 -6.36 10.58 8.10
N ARG A 26 -5.92 11.82 8.32
CA ARG A 26 -6.83 12.98 8.44
C ARG A 26 -7.45 13.40 7.10
N CYS A 27 -6.68 13.37 6.02
CA CYS A 27 -7.13 13.81 4.69
C CYS A 27 -7.81 12.69 3.88
N ALA A 28 -7.85 11.47 4.42
CA ALA A 28 -8.47 10.32 3.77
C ALA A 28 -9.99 10.48 3.69
N ASN A 29 -10.47 11.04 2.58
CA ASN A 29 -11.91 11.12 2.33
C ASN A 29 -12.52 9.75 1.98
N ARG A 30 -11.71 8.81 1.47
CA ARG A 30 -12.19 7.50 1.04
C ARG A 30 -11.20 6.41 1.43
N ARG A 31 -11.75 5.30 1.91
CA ARG A 31 -11.04 4.08 2.24
C ARG A 31 -11.63 2.93 1.44
N MET A 32 -10.79 2.26 0.66
CA MET A 32 -11.20 1.05 -0.05
C MET A 32 -10.83 -0.17 0.78
N ALA A 33 -11.78 -1.08 0.98
CA ALA A 33 -11.55 -2.28 1.75
C ALA A 33 -12.06 -3.49 0.99
N ARG A 34 -11.29 -4.57 1.03
CA ARG A 34 -11.65 -5.86 0.46
C ARG A 34 -11.06 -6.96 1.34
N GLY A 35 -11.94 -7.81 1.86
CA GLY A 35 -11.57 -8.84 2.83
C GLY A 35 -10.76 -8.25 4.00
N PRO A 36 -9.57 -8.81 4.33
CA PRO A 36 -8.76 -8.35 5.44
C PRO A 36 -7.95 -7.09 5.13
N VAL A 37 -7.93 -6.62 3.88
CA VAL A 37 -7.07 -5.52 3.41
C VAL A 37 -7.89 -4.25 3.21
N ALA A 38 -7.29 -3.12 3.55
CA ALA A 38 -7.78 -1.82 3.13
C ALA A 38 -6.65 -0.93 2.63
N ILE A 39 -6.96 -0.10 1.64
CA ILE A 39 -6.06 0.90 1.07
C ILE A 39 -6.70 2.27 1.26
N ILE A 40 -5.86 3.21 1.71
CA ILE A 40 -6.16 4.62 1.78
C ILE A 40 -5.21 5.31 0.81
N GLY A 41 -5.71 6.27 0.03
CA GLY A 41 -4.89 7.06 -0.90
C GLY A 41 -5.24 8.54 -0.78
N VAL A 42 -4.22 9.39 -0.65
CA VAL A 42 -4.38 10.86 -0.57
C VAL A 42 -3.40 11.50 -1.56
N PRO A 43 -3.82 12.51 -2.35
CA PRO A 43 -2.90 13.27 -3.19
C PRO A 43 -1.71 13.85 -2.42
N ASN A 44 -0.51 13.70 -2.99
CA ASN A 44 0.71 14.30 -2.46
C ASN A 44 1.23 15.37 -3.42
N LYS A 45 2.10 16.25 -2.92
CA LYS A 45 2.74 17.31 -3.73
C LYS A 45 4.09 16.87 -4.30
N LEU A 46 4.37 15.57 -4.28
CA LEU A 46 5.65 15.00 -4.73
C LEU A 46 5.52 14.54 -6.16
N THR A 47 6.66 14.23 -6.79
CA THR A 47 6.72 13.68 -8.16
C THR A 47 6.61 12.15 -8.20
N HIS A 48 6.46 11.52 -7.03
CA HIS A 48 6.42 10.07 -6.89
C HIS A 48 5.38 9.62 -5.86
N PRO A 49 4.79 8.42 -6.02
CA PRO A 49 3.91 7.84 -5.04
C PRO A 49 4.70 7.33 -3.83
N ARG A 50 4.10 7.42 -2.64
CA ARG A 50 4.66 6.87 -1.40
C ARG A 50 3.76 5.80 -0.83
N LEU A 51 4.35 4.79 -0.18
CA LEU A 51 3.66 3.66 0.41
C LEU A 51 3.98 3.56 1.91
N GLY A 52 2.93 3.55 2.71
CA GLY A 52 2.90 3.13 4.10
C GLY A 52 2.18 1.79 4.24
N MET A 53 2.51 1.03 5.28
CA MET A 53 1.83 -0.23 5.57
C MET A 53 1.70 -0.45 7.07
N THR A 54 0.50 -0.87 7.49
CA THR A 54 0.17 -1.16 8.88
C THR A 54 -0.34 -2.59 8.99
N VAL A 55 0.49 -3.46 9.57
CA VAL A 55 0.19 -4.87 9.81
C VAL A 55 0.24 -5.13 11.32
N ALA A 56 -0.93 -5.17 11.96
CA ALA A 56 -1.02 -5.28 13.41
C ALA A 56 -0.64 -6.69 13.92
N LYS A 57 0.13 -6.77 15.02
CA LYS A 57 0.54 -8.03 15.67
C LYS A 57 -0.64 -8.92 16.04
N ARG A 58 -1.77 -8.33 16.45
CA ARG A 58 -3.00 -9.05 16.82
C ARG A 58 -3.58 -9.89 15.68
N HIS A 59 -3.41 -9.49 14.42
CA HIS A 59 -3.94 -10.22 13.26
C HIS A 59 -2.97 -11.31 12.78
N LEU A 60 -1.67 -11.06 12.93
CA LEU A 60 -0.60 -11.97 12.50
C LEU A 60 0.49 -12.03 13.58
N PRO A 61 0.39 -12.97 14.54
CA PRO A 61 1.34 -13.06 15.65
C PRO A 61 2.74 -13.52 15.20
N LYS A 62 2.82 -14.36 14.17
CA LYS A 62 4.09 -14.83 13.59
C LYS A 62 4.76 -13.72 12.77
N ALA A 63 6.02 -13.43 13.08
CA ALA A 63 6.81 -12.41 12.37
C ALA A 63 6.96 -12.73 10.89
N VAL A 64 7.16 -14.01 10.56
CA VAL A 64 7.25 -14.50 9.17
C VAL A 64 6.00 -14.14 8.38
N HIS A 65 4.81 -14.34 8.94
CA HIS A 65 3.55 -14.00 8.25
C HIS A 65 3.43 -12.49 8.04
N ARG A 66 3.78 -11.66 9.03
CA ARG A 66 3.78 -10.19 8.86
C ARG A 66 4.75 -9.76 7.77
N ASN A 67 5.95 -10.33 7.74
CA ASN A 67 6.97 -10.01 6.74
C ASN A 67 6.55 -10.44 5.34
N TYR A 68 5.89 -11.60 5.22
CA TYR A 68 5.26 -12.05 3.98
C TYR A 68 4.23 -11.04 3.49
N VAL A 69 3.27 -10.63 4.32
CA VAL A 69 2.26 -9.63 3.95
C VAL A 69 2.88 -8.31 3.51
N LYS A 70 3.86 -7.79 4.28
CA LYS A 70 4.60 -6.58 3.89
C LYS A 70 5.34 -6.76 2.55
N ARG A 71 5.85 -7.95 2.25
CA ARG A 71 6.50 -8.26 0.98
C ARG A 71 5.49 -8.26 -0.16
N VAL A 72 4.34 -8.94 -0.02
CA VAL A 72 3.26 -8.92 -1.02
C VAL A 72 2.78 -7.50 -1.33
N ILE A 73 2.57 -6.67 -0.29
CA ILE A 73 2.14 -5.28 -0.47
C ILE A 73 3.19 -4.47 -1.24
N ARG A 74 4.48 -4.64 -0.94
CA ARG A 74 5.57 -3.95 -1.66
C ARG A 74 5.69 -4.39 -3.11
N GLU A 75 5.60 -5.69 -3.37
CA GLU A 75 5.65 -6.23 -4.74
C GLU A 75 4.47 -5.72 -5.57
N TRP A 76 3.26 -5.71 -5.01
CA TRP A 76 2.09 -5.13 -5.65
C TRP A 76 2.30 -3.65 -5.98
N PHE A 77 2.75 -2.85 -5.02
CA PHE A 77 3.03 -1.42 -5.26
C PHE A 77 4.11 -1.21 -6.33
N ARG A 78 5.16 -2.04 -6.32
CA ARG A 78 6.26 -2.00 -7.30
C ARG A 78 5.78 -2.26 -8.73
N CYS A 79 4.85 -3.20 -8.92
CA CYS A 79 4.25 -3.50 -10.22
C CYS A 79 3.27 -2.40 -10.67
N ASN A 80 2.61 -1.73 -9.72
CA ASN A 80 1.60 -0.72 -10.01
C ASN A 80 2.12 0.72 -9.98
N GLN A 81 3.40 0.94 -9.65
CA GLN A 81 3.99 2.26 -9.43
C GLN A 81 3.79 3.22 -10.62
N SER A 82 3.84 2.72 -11.85
CA SER A 82 3.63 3.53 -13.05
C SER A 82 2.18 4.01 -13.22
N ASN A 83 1.21 3.29 -12.64
CA ASN A 83 -0.20 3.64 -12.70
C ASN A 83 -0.64 4.46 -11.45
N LEU A 84 0.06 4.27 -10.34
CA LEU A 84 -0.17 5.02 -9.11
C LEU A 84 0.43 6.43 -9.26
N ARG A 85 -0.42 7.41 -9.62
CA ARG A 85 -0.09 8.84 -9.65
C ARG A 85 0.54 9.32 -8.32
N ASN A 86 0.97 10.57 -8.30
CA ASN A 86 1.56 11.28 -7.14
C ASN A 86 0.64 11.33 -5.91
N ARG A 87 0.56 10.21 -5.19
CA ARG A 87 -0.32 10.00 -4.04
C ARG A 87 0.42 9.24 -2.94
N ASP A 88 0.05 9.52 -1.71
CA ASP A 88 0.46 8.77 -0.53
C ASP A 88 -0.58 7.68 -0.26
N PHE A 89 -0.12 6.43 -0.26
CA PHE A 89 -0.93 5.26 0.00
C PHE A 89 -0.61 4.65 1.36
N ILE A 90 -1.62 4.22 2.11
CA ILE A 90 -1.46 3.41 3.32
C ILE A 90 -2.26 2.13 3.16
N VAL A 91 -1.57 0.99 3.20
CA VAL A 91 -2.21 -0.33 3.20
C VAL A 91 -2.32 -0.84 4.63
N ILE A 92 -3.52 -1.25 5.03
CA ILE A 92 -3.85 -1.62 6.40
C ILE A 92 -4.43 -3.03 6.41
N LEU A 93 -3.88 -3.89 7.25
CA LEU A 93 -4.50 -5.18 7.56
C LEU A 93 -5.53 -5.00 8.69
N ARG A 94 -6.81 -5.06 8.34
CA ARG A 94 -7.95 -4.80 9.23
C ARG A 94 -8.31 -5.96 10.15
N HIS A 95 -8.19 -7.18 9.64
CA HIS A 95 -8.58 -8.41 10.32
C HIS A 95 -7.56 -9.51 10.00
N ARG A 96 -7.61 -10.62 10.76
CA ARG A 96 -6.80 -11.80 10.46
C ARG A 96 -7.26 -12.39 9.13
N PRO A 97 -6.38 -12.52 8.13
CA PRO A 97 -6.72 -13.21 6.89
C PRO A 97 -6.96 -14.69 7.19
N HIS A 98 -7.95 -15.29 6.52
CA HIS A 98 -8.15 -16.75 6.56
C HIS A 98 -6.94 -17.46 5.94
N ASP A 99 -6.47 -16.94 4.81
CA ASP A 99 -5.28 -17.41 4.11
C ASP A 99 -4.41 -16.23 3.64
N LEU A 100 -3.08 -16.39 3.70
CA LEU A 100 -2.12 -15.36 3.31
C LEU A 100 -2.05 -15.16 1.80
N ALA A 101 -2.31 -16.19 0.99
CA ALA A 101 -2.28 -16.06 -0.47
C ALA A 101 -3.44 -15.19 -0.98
N SER A 102 -4.58 -15.20 -0.28
CA SER A 102 -5.75 -14.36 -0.60
C SER A 102 -5.48 -12.85 -0.59
N ILE A 103 -4.43 -12.40 0.12
CA ILE A 103 -4.10 -10.97 0.25
C ILE A 103 -3.77 -10.34 -1.09
N ARG A 104 -3.07 -11.08 -1.98
CA ARG A 104 -2.72 -10.56 -3.30
C ARG A 104 -3.97 -10.30 -4.14
N GLY A 105 -4.91 -11.25 -4.17
CA GLY A 105 -6.18 -11.08 -4.87
C GLY A 105 -6.98 -9.89 -4.35
N CYS A 106 -7.03 -9.70 -3.03
CA CYS A 106 -7.68 -8.54 -2.43
C CYS A 106 -7.02 -7.21 -2.84
N LEU A 107 -5.68 -7.16 -2.92
CA LEU A 107 -4.94 -5.98 -3.39
C LEU A 107 -5.21 -5.70 -4.87
N ASP A 108 -5.21 -6.73 -5.72
CA ASP A 108 -5.46 -6.59 -7.15
C ASP A 108 -6.88 -6.09 -7.43
N GLU A 109 -7.87 -6.60 -6.69
CA GLU A 109 -9.26 -6.14 -6.78
C GLU A 109 -9.41 -4.67 -6.38
N ILE A 110 -8.75 -4.25 -5.30
CA ILE A 110 -8.74 -2.83 -4.90
C ILE A 110 -8.00 -1.99 -5.94
N GLY A 111 -6.89 -2.49 -6.47
CA GLY A 111 -6.03 -1.83 -7.45
C GLY A 111 -6.68 -1.57 -8.81
N LYS A 112 -7.58 -2.46 -9.23
CA LYS A 112 -8.39 -2.30 -10.46
C LYS A 112 -9.41 -1.17 -10.37
N ASN A 113 -9.65 -0.63 -9.17
CA ASN A 113 -10.62 0.44 -9.01
C ASN A 113 -10.07 1.76 -9.61
N PRO A 114 -10.74 2.34 -10.64
CA PRO A 114 -10.25 3.53 -11.33
C PRO A 114 -10.07 4.74 -10.41
N LEU A 115 -10.73 4.76 -9.25
CA LEU A 115 -10.64 5.85 -8.28
C LEU A 115 -9.27 5.99 -7.60
N LEU A 116 -8.40 4.99 -7.72
CA LEU A 116 -6.99 5.12 -7.29
C LEU A 116 -6.15 5.89 -8.32
N GLY A 117 -6.58 5.93 -9.59
CA GLY A 117 -5.81 6.42 -10.74
C GLY A 117 -6.40 7.59 -11.54
N THR A 118 -7.63 8.03 -11.28
CA THR A 118 -8.17 9.27 -11.88
C THR A 118 -7.71 10.51 -11.13
#